data_AF-A0A7X5N4T0-F1
#
_entry.id   AF-A0A7X5N4T0-F1
#
_cell.length_a   1.000
_cell.length_b   1.000
_cell.length_c   1.000
_cell.angle_alpha   90.00
_cell.angle_beta   90.00
_cell.angle_gamma   90.00
#
_symmetry.space_group_name_H-M   'P 1'
#
loop_
_entity.id
_entity.type
_entity.pdbx_description
1 polymer ?
#
loop_
_entity_poly.entity_id
_entity_poly.type
_entity_poly.pdbx_seq_one_letter_code
_entity_poly.pdbx_strand_id
1 'polypeptide(L)'
;GGAHGKGLIRAELDVRPDLWFFGCHFIDDPVMPGCLGLDAMWQLTGFFLTWIGAAGRGRALGCGEVKFTGQVLPSAKLVSYEI
;
A
#
# COMPACT_ATOMS: atom_id res chain seq x y z
N GLY A 1 -8.12 -10.63 -15.78
CA GLY A 1 -8.51 -10.95 -14.39
C GLY A 1 -8.95 -9.71 -13.64
N GLY A 2 -9.20 -9.80 -12.34
CA GLY A 2 -9.65 -8.69 -11.49
C GLY A 2 -11.06 -8.18 -11.78
N ALA A 3 -11.52 -7.18 -11.03
CA ALA A 3 -12.89 -6.65 -11.10
C ALA A 3 -13.30 -6.12 -12.48
N HIS A 4 -12.32 -5.69 -13.29
CA HIS A 4 -12.55 -5.15 -14.63
C HIS A 4 -12.04 -6.07 -15.75
N GLY A 5 -11.61 -7.30 -15.44
CA GLY A 5 -11.11 -8.25 -16.44
C GLY A 5 -9.70 -7.94 -16.99
N LYS A 6 -9.04 -6.85 -16.58
CA LYS A 6 -7.80 -6.33 -17.19
C LYS A 6 -6.49 -6.61 -16.44
N GLY A 7 -6.53 -7.25 -15.29
CA GLY A 7 -5.34 -7.49 -14.46
C GLY A 7 -5.72 -7.68 -13.00
N LEU A 8 -4.82 -8.26 -12.21
CA LEU A 8 -4.97 -8.39 -10.76
C LEU A 8 -3.57 -8.48 -10.15
N ILE A 9 -3.30 -7.71 -9.09
CA ILE A 9 -2.12 -7.89 -8.24
C ILE A 9 -2.58 -8.14 -6.80
N ARG A 10 -1.97 -9.13 -6.17
CA ARG A 10 -2.06 -9.36 -4.72
C ARG A 10 -0.67 -9.26 -4.13
N ALA A 11 -0.52 -8.45 -3.10
CA ALA A 11 0.73 -8.24 -2.40
C ALA A 11 0.50 -8.16 -0.89
N GLU A 12 1.56 -8.38 -0.13
CA GLU A 12 1.49 -8.48 1.32
C GLU A 12 2.64 -7.70 1.97
N LEU A 13 2.37 -7.14 3.15
CA LEU A 13 3.36 -6.55 4.03
C LEU A 13 3.21 -7.19 5.43
N ASP A 14 4.25 -7.89 5.86
CA ASP A 14 4.34 -8.40 7.23
C ASP A 14 4.39 -7.24 8.22
N VAL A 15 3.44 -7.22 9.16
CA VAL A 15 3.39 -6.22 10.22
C VAL A 15 4.17 -6.73 11.42
N ARG A 16 5.17 -5.95 11.80
CA ARG A 16 5.99 -6.19 12.99
C ARG A 16 6.01 -4.92 13.85
N PRO A 17 5.97 -5.02 15.19
CA PRO A 17 5.99 -3.84 16.06
C PRO A 17 7.23 -2.95 15.90
N ASP A 18 8.32 -3.48 15.36
CA ASP A 18 9.58 -2.77 15.11
C ASP A 18 9.62 -2.04 13.75
N LEU A 19 8.54 -2.06 12.96
CA LEU A 19 8.48 -1.26 11.75
C LEU A 19 8.62 0.23 12.09
N TRP A 20 9.57 0.88 11.41
CA TRP A 20 10.08 2.20 11.75
C TRP A 20 8.99 3.25 11.99
N PHE A 21 7.91 3.20 11.20
CA PHE A 21 6.85 4.20 11.25
C PHE A 21 6.07 4.15 12.56
N PHE A 22 5.98 3.00 13.24
CA PHE A 22 5.31 2.93 14.55
C PHE A 22 6.07 3.70 15.62
N GLY A 23 7.40 3.82 15.50
CA GLY A 23 8.22 4.58 16.45
C GLY A 23 8.06 6.10 16.33
N CYS A 24 7.48 6.61 15.25
CA CYS A 24 7.33 8.05 15.01
C CYS A 24 5.91 8.50 14.66
N HIS A 25 4.94 7.58 14.57
CA HIS A 25 3.59 7.90 14.11
C HIS A 25 2.53 7.10 14.90
N PHE A 26 2.02 7.62 16.00
CA PHE A 26 2.51 8.76 16.79
C PHE A 26 3.31 8.25 18.00
N ILE A 27 4.06 9.13 18.64
CA ILE A 27 4.65 8.81 19.95
C ILE A 27 3.49 8.48 20.90
N ASP A 28 3.58 7.33 21.58
CA ASP A 28 2.59 6.77 22.51
C ASP A 28 1.23 6.34 21.91
N ASP A 29 0.99 6.55 20.61
CA ASP A 29 -0.20 6.06 19.88
C ASP A 29 0.20 5.50 18.50
N PRO A 30 0.87 4.33 18.46
CA PRO A 30 1.48 3.81 17.25
C PRO A 30 0.44 3.27 16.27
N VAL A 31 0.46 3.81 15.05
CA VAL A 31 -0.42 3.44 13.95
C VAL A 31 0.30 3.61 12.61
N MET A 32 0.13 2.65 11.69
CA MET A 32 0.70 2.78 10.35
C MET A 32 0.15 4.05 9.67
N PRO A 33 1.01 4.93 9.11
CA PRO A 33 0.54 6.05 8.33
C PRO A 33 -0.30 5.58 7.13
N GLY A 34 -1.56 6.02 7.05
CA GLY A 34 -2.45 5.64 5.95
C GLY A 34 -1.90 6.01 4.57
N CYS A 35 -1.07 7.07 4.49
CA CYS A 35 -0.40 7.47 3.26
C CYS A 35 0.61 6.42 2.75
N LEU A 36 1.27 5.65 3.61
CA LEU A 36 2.16 4.57 3.18
C LEU A 36 1.38 3.38 2.62
N GLY A 37 0.20 3.11 3.18
CA GLY A 37 -0.73 2.13 2.62
C GLY A 37 -1.22 2.53 1.23
N LEU A 38 -1.57 3.81 1.05
CA LEU A 38 -1.93 4.37 -0.25
C LEU A 38 -0.76 4.32 -1.24
N ASP A 39 0.46 4.63 -0.81
CA ASP A 39 1.64 4.60 -1.66
C ASP A 39 1.98 3.19 -2.13
N ALA A 40 1.79 2.16 -1.29
CA ALA A 40 1.93 0.76 -1.73
C ALA A 40 1.02 0.44 -2.92
N MET A 41 -0.21 0.97 -2.98
CA MET A 41 -1.10 0.80 -4.13
C MET A 41 -0.55 1.46 -5.40
N TRP A 42 0.01 2.67 -5.30
CA TRP A 42 0.67 3.33 -6.43
C TRP A 42 1.94 2.61 -6.88
N GLN A 43 2.74 2.09 -5.94
CA GLN A 43 3.92 1.30 -6.25
C GLN A 43 3.55 0.03 -7.01
N LEU A 44 2.52 -0.71 -6.57
CA LEU A 44 2.03 -1.90 -7.27
C LEU A 44 1.50 -1.57 -8.67
N THR A 45 0.82 -0.43 -8.83
CA THR A 45 0.37 0.03 -10.14
C THR A 45 1.55 0.36 -11.07
N GLY A 46 2.56 1.07 -10.58
CA GLY A 46 3.80 1.35 -11.33
C GLY A 46 4.59 0.08 -11.67
N PHE A 47 4.64 -0.87 -10.73
CA PHE A 47 5.22 -2.19 -10.93
C PHE A 47 4.49 -2.95 -12.04
N PHE A 48 3.16 -2.94 -12.06
CA PHE A 48 2.36 -3.58 -13.10
C PHE A 48 2.72 -3.08 -14.50
N LEU A 49 2.84 -1.75 -14.67
CA LEU A 49 3.22 -1.15 -15.95
C LEU A 49 4.59 -1.63 -16.42
N THR A 50 5.55 -1.72 -15.51
CA THR A 50 6.88 -2.25 -15.80
C THR A 50 6.81 -3.74 -16.15
N TRP A 51 6.01 -4.51 -15.42
CA TRP A 51 5.83 -5.94 -15.60
C TRP A 51 5.23 -6.29 -16.97
N ILE A 52 4.31 -5.47 -17.49
CA ILE A 52 3.77 -5.62 -18.86
C ILE A 52 4.66 -5.05 -19.97
N GLY A 53 5.88 -4.60 -19.64
CA GLY A 53 6.88 -4.15 -20.61
C GLY A 53 6.85 -2.66 -20.96
N ALA A 54 6.14 -1.81 -20.19
CA ALA A 54 6.22 -0.37 -20.40
C ALA A 54 7.59 0.17 -19.96
N ALA A 55 8.20 0.99 -20.81
CA ALA A 55 9.45 1.68 -20.50
C ALA A 55 9.21 3.02 -19.78
N GLY A 56 10.13 3.42 -18.91
CA GLY A 56 10.12 4.73 -18.25
C GLY A 56 10.31 4.66 -16.74
N ARG A 57 10.24 5.82 -16.07
CA ARG A 57 10.29 5.93 -14.61
C ARG A 57 8.91 6.33 -14.08
N GLY A 58 8.35 5.52 -13.18
CA GLY A 58 7.01 5.76 -12.63
C GLY A 58 6.89 7.05 -11.83
N ARG A 59 5.71 7.68 -11.91
CA ARG A 59 5.28 8.80 -11.07
C ARG A 59 3.80 8.58 -10.72
N ALA A 60 3.47 8.63 -9.44
CA ALA A 60 2.06 8.64 -9.03
C ALA A 60 1.40 9.93 -9.54
N LEU A 61 0.20 9.80 -10.11
CA LEU A 61 -0.56 10.94 -10.65
C LEU A 61 -1.76 11.33 -9.75
N GLY A 62 -2.00 10.57 -8.69
CA GLY A 62 -3.11 10.76 -7.76
C GLY A 62 -4.11 9.60 -7.77
N CYS A 63 -5.27 9.85 -7.18
CA CYS A 63 -6.40 8.94 -7.07
C CYS A 63 -7.70 9.76 -6.99
N GLY A 64 -8.84 9.16 -7.35
CA GLY A 64 -10.13 9.86 -7.30
C GLY A 64 -10.66 10.07 -5.88
N GLU A 65 -10.87 8.98 -5.15
CA GLU A 65 -11.38 9.00 -3.78
C GLU A 65 -10.54 8.06 -2.90
N VAL A 66 -10.26 8.47 -1.66
CA VAL A 66 -9.60 7.65 -0.65
C VAL A 66 -10.46 7.65 0.60
N LYS A 67 -10.71 6.47 1.17
CA LYS A 67 -11.43 6.30 2.42
C LYS A 67 -10.61 5.43 3.36
N PHE A 68 -10.30 5.97 4.54
CA PHE A 68 -9.73 5.21 5.66
C PHE A 68 -10.84 4.96 6.68
N THR A 69 -11.26 3.70 6.81
CA THR A 69 -12.33 3.27 7.73
C THR A 69 -11.81 2.44 8.91
N GLY A 70 -10.49 2.24 8.96
CA GLY A 70 -9.80 1.47 9.98
C GLY A 70 -8.33 1.86 10.05
N GLN A 71 -7.57 1.11 10.84
CA GLN A 71 -6.17 1.40 11.14
C GLN A 71 -5.36 0.12 11.27
N VAL A 72 -4.05 0.22 11.06
CA VAL A 72 -3.10 -0.89 11.26
C VAL A 72 -2.28 -0.61 12.51
N LEU A 73 -2.49 -1.43 13.53
CA LEU A 73 -1.79 -1.36 14.81
C LEU A 73 -0.54 -2.26 14.82
N PRO A 74 0.42 -2.04 15.74
CA PRO A 74 1.60 -2.91 15.89
C PRO A 74 1.28 -4.38 16.16
N SER A 75 0.09 -4.66 16.69
CA SER A 75 -0.39 -6.02 16.98
C SER A 75 -0.90 -6.77 15.74
N ALA A 76 -1.15 -6.08 14.63
CA ALA A 76 -1.51 -6.70 13.37
C ALA A 76 -0.39 -7.63 12.87
N LYS A 77 -0.72 -8.51 11.94
CA LYS A 77 0.22 -9.51 11.39
C LYS A 77 0.53 -9.30 9.92
N LEU A 78 -0.46 -8.89 9.15
CA LEU A 78 -0.36 -8.83 7.70
C LEU A 78 -1.26 -7.70 7.19
N VAL A 79 -0.72 -6.88 6.30
CA VAL A 79 -1.51 -6.02 5.41
C VAL A 79 -1.53 -6.68 4.04
N SER A 80 -2.72 -6.83 3.47
CA SER A 80 -2.89 -7.34 2.10
C SER A 80 -3.37 -6.21 1.20
N TYR A 81 -2.75 -6.09 0.03
CA TYR A 81 -3.11 -5.16 -1.03
C TYR A 81 -3.69 -5.93 -2.21
N GLU A 82 -4.84 -5.51 -2.72
CA GLU A 82 -5.45 -6.04 -3.94
C GLU A 82 -5.69 -4.88 -4.93
N ILE A 83 -5.13 -4.99 -6.13
CA ILE A 83 -5.18 -3.98 -7.20
C ILE A 83 -5.75 -4.60 -8.48
#